data_AF-A0A351KQC1-F1
#
_entry.id   AF-A0A351KQC1-F1
#
_cell.length_a   1.000
_cell.length_b   1.000
_cell.length_c   1.000
_cell.angle_alpha   90.00
_cell.angle_beta   90.00
_cell.angle_gamma   90.00
#
_symmetry.space_group_name_H-M   'P 1'
#
loop_
_entity.id
_entity.type
_entity.pdbx_description
1 polymer ?
#
loop_
_entity_poly.entity_id
_entity_poly.type
_entity_poly.pdbx_seq_one_letter_code
_entity_poly.pdbx_strand_id
1 'polypeptide(L)'
;VTPRALELSEIPDLINQYVQAAKNALLAGMDGVEIHAANGYLLDQFISSGTNRRNDAYGGSIPNRIRLLLEVTDAVSRICGAERVGVRISPFGTFNDMSDEAPEALFEAIADALSSRRMGYLHLVDPTFEGEASIRSRGQQLMASIRQRFEGTL
;
A
#
# COMPACT_ATOMS: atom_id res chain seq x y z
N VAL A 1 2.48 22.92 8.02
CA VAL A 1 1.50 23.52 7.08
C VAL A 1 0.43 22.49 6.79
N THR A 2 -0.82 22.89 6.59
CA THR A 2 -1.89 21.94 6.23
C THR A 2 -1.78 21.57 4.74
N PRO A 3 -1.78 20.28 4.37
CA PRO A 3 -1.70 19.87 2.97
C PRO A 3 -2.99 20.20 2.21
N ARG A 4 -2.88 20.31 0.88
CA ARG A 4 -4.02 20.43 -0.03
C ARG A 4 -4.45 19.02 -0.46
N ALA A 5 -5.75 18.73 -0.37
CA ALA A 5 -6.30 17.49 -0.92
C ALA A 5 -6.20 17.50 -2.46
N LEU A 6 -5.71 16.39 -3.04
CA LEU A 6 -5.68 16.21 -4.50
C LEU A 6 -7.10 16.23 -5.08
N GLU A 7 -7.28 16.89 -6.20
CA GLU A 7 -8.49 16.81 -7.00
C GLU A 7 -8.52 15.49 -7.78
N LEU A 8 -9.72 15.02 -8.16
CA LEU A 8 -9.86 13.79 -8.95
C LEU A 8 -9.15 13.89 -10.31
N SER A 9 -9.10 15.09 -10.89
CA SER A 9 -8.39 15.41 -12.13
C SER A 9 -6.87 15.23 -12.02
N GLU A 10 -6.30 15.27 -10.81
CA GLU A 10 -4.85 15.15 -10.59
C GLU A 10 -4.40 13.69 -10.39
N ILE A 11 -5.32 12.78 -10.06
CA ILE A 11 -4.98 11.37 -9.81
C ILE A 11 -4.36 10.67 -11.03
N PRO A 12 -4.85 10.85 -12.28
CA PRO A 12 -4.22 10.25 -13.45
C PRO A 12 -2.75 10.68 -13.63
N ASP A 13 -2.46 11.97 -13.42
CA ASP A 13 -1.10 12.49 -13.53
C ASP A 13 -0.19 11.99 -12.40
N LEU A 14 -0.73 11.83 -11.18
CA LEU A 14 -0.02 11.17 -10.09
C LEU A 14 0.37 9.73 -10.44
N ILE A 15 -0.57 8.95 -10.98
CA ILE A 15 -0.29 7.56 -11.42
C ILE A 15 0.79 7.56 -12.52
N ASN A 16 0.73 8.51 -13.46
CA ASN A 16 1.73 8.65 -14.52
C ASN A 16 3.13 8.98 -13.97
N GLN A 17 3.24 9.67 -12.84
CA GLN A 17 4.54 9.89 -12.18
C GLN A 17 5.17 8.58 -11.69
N TYR A 18 4.38 7.68 -11.10
CA TYR A 18 4.87 6.34 -10.72
C TYR A 18 5.28 5.52 -11.94
N VAL A 19 4.49 5.56 -13.02
CA VAL A 19 4.80 4.89 -14.29
C VAL A 19 6.11 5.41 -14.88
N GLN A 20 6.30 6.73 -14.90
CA GLN A 20 7.52 7.32 -15.43
C GLN A 20 8.75 6.98 -14.57
N ALA A 21 8.60 7.00 -13.24
CA ALA A 21 9.65 6.59 -12.32
C ALA A 21 10.05 5.12 -12.54
N ALA A 22 9.07 4.22 -12.73
CA ALA A 22 9.31 2.81 -13.04
C ALA A 22 10.05 2.63 -14.38
N LYS A 23 9.65 3.35 -15.43
CA LYS A 23 10.38 3.36 -16.72
C LYS A 23 11.84 3.79 -16.53
N ASN A 24 12.06 4.86 -15.76
CA ASN A 24 13.40 5.37 -15.49
C ASN A 24 14.25 4.34 -14.72
N ALA A 25 13.68 3.65 -13.74
CA ALA A 25 14.34 2.57 -13.00
C ALA A 25 14.78 1.43 -13.91
N LEU A 26 13.91 0.98 -14.82
CA LEU A 26 14.24 -0.06 -15.80
C LEU A 26 15.32 0.41 -16.79
N LEU A 27 15.26 1.66 -17.26
CA LEU A 27 16.29 2.24 -18.12
C LEU A 27 17.65 2.33 -17.42
N ALA A 28 17.66 2.50 -16.10
CA ALA A 28 18.87 2.47 -15.27
C ALA A 28 19.40 1.05 -15.00
N GLY A 29 18.71 0.00 -15.47
CA GLY A 29 19.13 -1.39 -15.30
C GLY A 29 18.68 -2.05 -13.99
N MET A 30 17.68 -1.50 -13.29
CA MET A 30 17.11 -2.17 -12.11
C MET A 30 16.32 -3.42 -12.51
N ASP A 31 16.43 -4.48 -11.70
CA ASP A 31 15.71 -5.74 -11.92
C ASP A 31 14.20 -5.63 -11.66
N GLY A 32 13.77 -4.64 -10.89
CA GLY A 32 12.39 -4.42 -10.51
C GLY A 32 12.23 -3.15 -9.68
N VAL A 33 11.03 -2.92 -9.18
CA VAL A 33 10.70 -1.74 -8.36
C VAL A 33 9.86 -2.15 -7.15
N GLU A 34 9.97 -1.38 -6.06
CA GLU A 34 9.09 -1.49 -4.90
C GLU A 34 8.18 -0.25 -4.82
N ILE A 35 6.87 -0.45 -4.73
CA ILE A 35 5.89 0.61 -4.49
C ILE A 35 5.80 0.81 -2.98
N HIS A 36 6.17 2.01 -2.52
CA HIS A 36 6.11 2.35 -1.11
C HIS A 36 4.70 2.81 -0.70
N ALA A 37 3.97 1.95 0.02
CA ALA A 37 2.63 2.20 0.56
C ALA A 37 2.60 1.99 2.08
N ALA A 38 3.58 2.59 2.76
CA ALA A 38 3.87 2.39 4.18
C ALA A 38 4.37 3.70 4.80
N ASN A 39 4.53 3.71 6.13
CA ASN A 39 5.19 4.74 6.92
C ASN A 39 4.64 6.16 6.68
N GLY A 40 3.34 6.26 6.43
CA GLY A 40 2.60 7.51 6.29
C GLY A 40 2.99 8.41 5.12
N TYR A 41 3.61 7.85 4.09
CA TYR A 41 3.74 8.54 2.80
C TYR A 41 2.42 8.51 2.01
N LEU A 42 2.39 9.16 0.85
CA LEU A 42 1.16 9.46 0.11
C LEU A 42 0.18 8.29 -0.06
N LEU A 43 0.65 7.10 -0.48
CA LEU A 43 -0.24 5.95 -0.66
C LEU A 43 -0.81 5.46 0.68
N ASP A 44 0.00 5.47 1.74
CA ASP A 44 -0.45 5.12 3.08
C ASP A 44 -1.47 6.14 3.61
N GLN A 45 -1.28 7.43 3.31
CA GLN A 45 -2.25 8.50 3.60
C GLN A 45 -3.61 8.30 2.89
N PHE A 46 -3.63 7.67 1.71
CA PHE A 46 -4.88 7.29 1.05
C PHE A 46 -5.49 6.02 1.67
N ILE A 47 -4.66 5.05 2.04
CA ILE A 47 -5.07 3.76 2.60
C ILE A 47 -5.74 3.91 3.98
N SER A 48 -5.18 4.76 4.84
CA SER A 48 -5.62 4.88 6.24
C SER A 48 -6.78 5.85 6.46
N SER A 49 -7.77 5.42 7.23
CA SER A 49 -8.94 6.23 7.63
C SER A 49 -8.58 7.40 8.56
N GLY A 50 -7.46 7.35 9.28
CA GLY A 50 -6.98 8.45 10.12
C GLY A 50 -6.72 9.74 9.33
N THR A 51 -6.15 9.59 8.13
CA THR A 51 -5.72 10.68 7.25
C THR A 51 -6.65 10.88 6.05
N ASN A 52 -7.20 9.81 5.47
CA ASN A 52 -8.13 9.90 4.35
C ASN A 52 -9.57 10.16 4.81
N ARG A 53 -9.98 11.43 4.73
CA ARG A 53 -11.36 11.88 5.00
C ARG A 53 -12.14 12.23 3.73
N ARG A 54 -11.73 11.72 2.56
CA ARG A 54 -12.42 11.96 1.28
C ARG A 54 -13.80 11.29 1.27
N ASN A 55 -14.72 11.87 0.51
CA ASN A 55 -16.08 11.37 0.29
C ASN A 55 -16.35 10.98 -1.18
N ASP A 56 -15.29 10.78 -1.96
CA ASP A 56 -15.35 10.38 -3.36
C ASP A 56 -14.89 8.93 -3.57
N ALA A 57 -14.59 8.56 -4.82
CA ALA A 57 -14.17 7.22 -5.20
C ALA A 57 -12.85 6.75 -4.54
N TYR A 58 -12.09 7.65 -3.92
CA TYR A 58 -10.82 7.34 -3.25
C TYR A 58 -10.89 7.44 -1.73
N GLY A 59 -12.08 7.57 -1.13
CA GLY A 59 -12.26 7.61 0.34
C GLY A 59 -13.49 6.88 0.86
N GLY A 60 -13.66 6.92 2.19
CA GLY A 60 -14.73 6.22 2.88
C GLY A 60 -14.42 4.73 3.07
N SER A 61 -14.96 3.87 2.20
CA SER A 61 -14.85 2.41 2.33
C SER A 61 -13.43 1.90 2.07
N ILE A 62 -13.07 0.74 2.64
CA ILE A 62 -11.76 0.08 2.40
C ILE A 62 -11.48 -0.06 0.88
N PRO A 63 -12.40 -0.57 0.04
CA PRO A 63 -12.16 -0.67 -1.41
C PRO A 63 -11.83 0.67 -2.08
N ASN A 64 -12.41 1.78 -1.61
CA ASN A 64 -12.10 3.11 -2.13
C ASN A 64 -10.74 3.62 -1.64
N ARG A 65 -10.42 3.42 -0.36
CA ARG A 65 -9.14 3.87 0.22
C ARG A 65 -7.93 3.18 -0.40
N ILE A 66 -8.03 1.88 -0.70
CA ILE A 66 -6.95 1.13 -1.36
C ILE A 66 -6.93 1.33 -2.88
N ARG A 67 -7.92 2.03 -3.47
CA ARG A 67 -8.05 2.18 -4.93
C ARG A 67 -6.80 2.77 -5.56
N LEU A 68 -6.28 3.86 -5.01
CA LEU A 68 -5.10 4.53 -5.57
C LEU A 68 -3.86 3.61 -5.55
N LEU A 69 -3.65 2.87 -4.45
CA LEU A 69 -2.60 1.87 -4.38
C LEU A 69 -2.75 0.83 -5.51
N LEU A 70 -3.95 0.29 -5.70
CA LEU A 70 -4.18 -0.72 -6.73
C LEU A 70 -4.03 -0.16 -8.16
N GLU A 71 -4.48 1.07 -8.41
CA GLU A 71 -4.32 1.74 -9.71
C GLU A 71 -2.84 2.00 -10.03
N VAL A 72 -2.05 2.45 -9.04
CA VAL A 72 -0.59 2.61 -9.18
C VAL A 72 0.07 1.26 -9.43
N THR A 73 -0.27 0.24 -8.64
CA THR A 73 0.25 -1.13 -8.80
C THR A 73 -0.03 -1.69 -10.18
N ASP A 74 -1.27 -1.56 -10.67
CA ASP A 74 -1.68 -2.05 -11.99
C ASP A 74 -0.95 -1.29 -13.11
N ALA A 75 -0.79 0.03 -12.97
CA ALA A 75 -0.11 0.85 -13.98
C ALA A 75 1.39 0.55 -14.05
N VAL A 76 2.07 0.43 -12.91
CA VAL A 76 3.49 0.08 -12.83
C VAL A 76 3.73 -1.35 -13.34
N SER A 77 2.87 -2.30 -12.97
CA SER A 77 2.99 -3.70 -13.40
C SER A 77 2.86 -3.87 -14.91
N ARG A 78 2.10 -3.02 -15.62
CA ARG A 78 2.03 -3.06 -17.09
C ARG A 78 3.35 -2.71 -17.78
N ILE A 79 4.23 -1.98 -17.09
CA ILE A 79 5.55 -1.59 -17.61
C ILE A 79 6.61 -2.60 -17.17
N CYS A 80 6.62 -2.96 -15.89
CA CYS A 80 7.65 -3.80 -15.30
C CYS A 80 7.37 -5.30 -15.44
N GLY A 81 6.12 -5.73 -15.63
CA GLY A 81 5.74 -7.11 -15.31
C GLY A 81 5.49 -7.27 -13.82
N ALA A 82 4.39 -7.94 -13.47
CA ALA A 82 3.88 -8.07 -12.10
C ALA A 82 4.90 -8.72 -11.15
N GLU A 83 5.63 -9.73 -11.64
CA GLU A 83 6.64 -10.49 -10.92
C GLU A 83 7.88 -9.66 -10.55
N ARG A 84 8.08 -8.49 -11.18
CA ARG A 84 9.18 -7.55 -10.91
C ARG A 84 8.73 -6.33 -10.09
N VAL A 85 7.52 -6.37 -9.54
CA VAL A 85 6.96 -5.32 -8.69
C VAL A 85 6.72 -5.86 -7.29
N GLY A 86 7.36 -5.23 -6.32
CA GLY A 86 7.05 -5.38 -4.90
C GLY A 86 6.13 -4.28 -4.40
N VAL A 87 5.39 -4.56 -3.33
CA VAL A 87 4.63 -3.54 -2.60
C VAL A 87 5.00 -3.61 -1.13
N ARG A 88 5.32 -2.45 -0.53
CA ARG A 88 5.66 -2.36 0.89
C ARG A 88 4.54 -1.71 1.69
N ILE A 89 4.10 -2.38 2.75
CA ILE A 89 3.05 -1.92 3.68
C ILE A 89 3.54 -1.96 5.14
N SER A 90 2.97 -1.13 6.00
CA SER A 90 3.31 -1.06 7.43
C SER A 90 2.07 -1.22 8.32
N PRO A 91 1.60 -2.46 8.53
CA PRO A 91 0.47 -2.69 9.41
C PRO A 91 0.73 -2.17 10.83
N PHE A 92 -0.24 -1.50 11.42
CA PHE A 92 -0.15 -0.85 12.75
C PHE A 92 0.92 0.24 12.89
N GLY A 93 1.64 0.60 11.82
CA GLY A 93 2.60 1.70 11.84
C GLY A 93 1.92 3.01 12.18
N THR A 94 2.48 3.75 13.14
CA THR A 94 1.96 5.07 13.58
C THR A 94 2.85 6.23 13.15
N PHE A 95 4.02 5.94 12.57
CA PHE A 95 4.93 6.95 12.03
C PHE A 95 4.21 7.86 11.03
N ASN A 96 4.50 9.18 11.07
CA ASN A 96 3.77 10.22 10.33
C ASN A 96 2.27 10.31 10.68
N ASP A 97 1.94 10.14 11.97
CA ASP A 97 0.59 10.29 12.54
C ASP A 97 -0.46 9.35 11.91
N MET A 98 -0.02 8.16 11.52
CA MET A 98 -0.87 7.18 10.86
C MET A 98 -1.74 6.40 11.84
N SER A 99 -3.00 6.18 11.45
CA SER A 99 -3.97 5.40 12.22
C SER A 99 -5.10 4.90 11.31
N ASP A 100 -5.66 3.74 11.61
CA ASP A 100 -6.84 3.22 10.92
C ASP A 100 -7.85 2.64 11.92
N GLU A 101 -9.13 2.77 11.63
CA GLU A 101 -10.23 2.27 12.47
C GLU A 101 -10.39 0.74 12.39
N ALA A 102 -9.96 0.10 11.30
CA ALA A 102 -10.06 -1.34 11.08
C ALA A 102 -8.81 -1.89 10.36
N PRO A 103 -7.61 -1.78 10.96
CA PRO A 103 -6.35 -2.07 10.29
C PRO A 103 -6.24 -3.53 9.83
N GLU A 104 -6.74 -4.50 10.59
CA GLU A 104 -6.72 -5.91 10.16
C GLU A 104 -7.49 -6.12 8.86
N ALA A 105 -8.75 -5.69 8.80
CA ALA A 105 -9.58 -5.83 7.60
C ALA A 105 -8.99 -5.07 6.39
N LEU A 106 -8.36 -3.92 6.65
CA LEU A 106 -7.69 -3.12 5.63
C LEU A 106 -6.50 -3.86 5.00
N PHE A 107 -5.56 -4.35 5.82
CA PHE A 107 -4.35 -4.98 5.33
C PHE A 107 -4.62 -6.40 4.79
N GLU A 108 -5.64 -7.10 5.29
CA GLU A 108 -6.14 -8.33 4.67
C GLU A 108 -6.68 -8.08 3.25
N ALA A 109 -7.47 -7.03 3.06
CA ALA A 109 -7.99 -6.66 1.74
C ALA A 109 -6.87 -6.28 0.76
N ILE A 110 -5.81 -5.61 1.24
CA ILE A 110 -4.62 -5.33 0.44
C ILE A 110 -3.91 -6.64 0.05
N ALA A 111 -3.72 -7.56 1.00
CA ALA A 111 -3.08 -8.85 0.72
C ALA A 111 -3.85 -9.66 -0.33
N ASP A 112 -5.18 -9.79 -0.19
CA ASP A 112 -6.04 -10.47 -1.17
C ASP A 112 -5.91 -9.82 -2.58
N ALA A 113 -5.97 -8.49 -2.63
CA ALA A 113 -5.92 -7.74 -3.88
C ALA A 113 -4.56 -7.87 -4.59
N LEU A 114 -3.45 -7.84 -3.85
CA LEU A 114 -2.11 -8.01 -4.42
C LEU A 114 -1.82 -9.47 -4.80
N SER A 115 -2.34 -10.43 -4.04
CA SER A 115 -2.28 -11.86 -4.36
C SER A 115 -2.90 -12.15 -5.72
N SER A 116 -4.12 -11.65 -5.95
CA SER A 116 -4.83 -11.80 -7.23
C SER A 116 -4.08 -11.22 -8.45
N ARG A 117 -3.15 -10.30 -8.21
CA ARG A 117 -2.31 -9.65 -9.22
C ARG A 117 -0.99 -10.39 -9.47
N ARG A 118 -0.67 -11.40 -8.66
CA ARG A 118 0.58 -12.17 -8.72
C ARG A 118 1.82 -11.27 -8.63
N MET A 119 1.80 -10.36 -7.64
CA MET A 119 2.94 -9.47 -7.38
C MET A 119 4.18 -10.26 -6.97
N GLY A 120 5.36 -9.74 -7.34
CA GLY A 120 6.63 -10.41 -7.07
C GLY A 120 6.85 -10.68 -5.58
N TYR A 121 6.52 -9.70 -4.74
CA TYR A 121 6.53 -9.85 -3.29
C TYR A 121 5.66 -8.80 -2.58
N LEU A 122 5.26 -9.11 -1.35
CA LEU A 122 4.67 -8.18 -0.41
C LEU A 122 5.67 -7.98 0.73
N HIS A 123 6.09 -6.76 1.01
CA HIS A 123 7.03 -6.45 2.08
C HIS A 123 6.27 -5.87 3.27
N LEU A 124 6.31 -6.58 4.40
CA LEU A 124 5.72 -6.10 5.67
C LEU A 124 6.78 -5.43 6.54
N VAL A 125 6.53 -4.18 6.95
CA VAL A 125 7.21 -3.65 8.14
C VAL A 125 6.68 -4.42 9.34
N ASP A 126 7.58 -4.99 10.15
CA ASP A 126 7.22 -5.87 11.26
C ASP A 126 6.27 -5.17 12.24
N PRO A 127 4.99 -5.58 12.30
CA PRO A 127 3.99 -4.99 13.19
C PRO A 127 4.22 -5.31 14.67
N THR A 128 5.20 -6.16 14.99
CA THR A 128 5.51 -6.64 16.35
C THR A 128 6.63 -5.85 17.02
N PHE A 129 7.28 -4.95 16.28
CA PHE A 129 8.46 -4.23 16.75
C PHE A 129 8.12 -3.05 17.68
N GLU A 130 6.95 -2.43 17.51
CA GLU A 130 6.51 -1.28 18.31
C GLU A 130 5.27 -1.63 19.15
N GLY A 131 5.35 -1.42 20.47
CA GLY A 131 4.17 -1.32 21.33
C GLY A 131 3.97 -2.39 22.41
N GLU A 132 2.82 -2.28 23.06
CA GLU A 132 2.36 -3.11 24.17
C GLU A 132 2.15 -4.58 23.75
N ALA A 133 2.09 -5.50 24.72
CA ALA A 133 1.91 -6.93 24.45
C ALA A 133 0.64 -7.24 23.61
N SER A 134 -0.38 -6.39 23.70
CA SER A 134 -1.62 -6.46 22.91
C SER A 134 -1.42 -6.16 21.42
N ILE A 135 -0.54 -5.21 21.07
CA ILE A 135 -0.22 -4.89 19.67
C ILE A 135 0.61 -6.02 19.07
N ARG A 136 1.55 -6.58 19.85
CA ARG A 136 2.38 -7.72 19.44
C ARG A 136 1.53 -8.94 19.03
N SER A 137 0.54 -9.30 19.84
CA SER A 137 -0.33 -10.47 19.55
C SER A 137 -1.20 -10.24 18.32
N ARG A 138 -1.78 -9.03 18.17
CA ARG A 138 -2.52 -8.63 16.96
C ARG A 138 -1.64 -8.64 15.71
N GLY A 139 -0.42 -8.12 15.82
CA GLY A 139 0.60 -8.13 14.77
C GLY A 139 0.90 -9.55 14.28
N GLN A 140 1.15 -10.48 15.21
CA GLN A 140 1.39 -11.89 14.88
C GLN A 140 0.19 -12.54 14.18
N GLN A 141 -1.02 -12.29 14.66
CA GLN A 141 -2.25 -12.80 14.04
C GLN A 141 -2.45 -12.26 12.63
N LEU A 142 -2.23 -10.96 12.43
CA LEU A 142 -2.34 -10.33 11.12
C LEU A 142 -1.29 -10.85 10.15
N MET A 143 -0.02 -11.00 10.57
CA MET A 143 1.02 -11.60 9.73
C MET A 143 0.65 -13.01 9.28
N ALA A 144 0.10 -13.84 10.19
CA ALA A 144 -0.37 -15.17 9.85
C ALA A 144 -1.53 -15.13 8.84
N SER A 145 -2.48 -14.20 9.01
CA SER A 145 -3.60 -13.99 8.08
C SER A 145 -3.11 -13.55 6.69
N ILE A 146 -2.21 -12.55 6.62
CA ILE A 146 -1.62 -12.08 5.36
C ILE A 146 -0.87 -13.22 4.66
N ARG A 147 -0.11 -14.03 5.39
CA ARG A 147 0.62 -15.18 4.82
C ARG A 147 -0.32 -16.21 4.19
N GLN A 148 -1.51 -16.42 4.73
CA GLN A 148 -2.52 -17.32 4.14
C GLN A 148 -3.19 -16.75 2.89
N ARG A 149 -3.24 -15.41 2.78
CA ARG A 149 -3.95 -14.68 1.72
C ARG A 149 -3.07 -14.33 0.52
N PHE A 150 -1.81 -13.99 0.79
CA PHE A 150 -0.85 -13.62 -0.23
C PHE A 150 -0.11 -14.84 -0.76
N GLU A 151 -0.24 -15.12 -2.06
CA GLU A 151 0.57 -16.11 -2.77
C GLU A 151 1.83 -15.43 -3.33
N GLY A 152 3.01 -15.91 -2.93
CA GLY A 152 4.30 -15.33 -3.33
C GLY A 152 5.23 -15.06 -2.15
N THR A 153 6.29 -14.30 -2.39
CA THR A 153 7.29 -13.93 -1.37
C THR A 153 6.72 -12.88 -0.41
N LEU A 154 6.82 -13.14 0.90
CA LEU A 154 6.41 -12.24 1.98
C LEU A 154 7.61 -11.93 2.87
#